data_AF-A0AAQ0ZN67-F1
#
_entry.id   AF-A0AAQ0ZN67-F1
#
_cell.length_a   1.000
_cell.length_b   1.000
_cell.length_c   1.000
_cell.angle_alpha   90.00
_cell.angle_beta   90.00
_cell.angle_gamma   90.00
#
_symmetry.space_group_name_H-M   'P 1'
#
loop_
_entity.id
_entity.type
_entity.pdbx_description
1 polymer ?
#
loop_
_entity_poly.entity_id
_entity_poly.type
_entity_poly.pdbx_seq_one_letter_code
_entity_poly.pdbx_strand_id
1 'polypeptide(L)'
;MFSEWSNDNMASIYKIDSLDMGAIFSGKDVTAETYNLARYFMKYLGCRIDDSGLQVPNEIVKFCDGGTFMPHGEIAFFRDKALNLYIEMSRAASIDVFPLTHSAISGWMSPENNLPINLHRESVIGNLGVMYAWNSQQNVKADPFYRNRKTTLHERKDLPLPEQYERSPDYLKEYRQIV
;
A
#
# COMPACT_ATOMS: atom_id res chain seq x y z
N MET A 1 4.62 -15.44 -3.68
CA MET A 1 4.40 -14.92 -5.04
C MET A 1 4.62 -13.41 -5.15
N PHE A 2 3.74 -12.54 -4.64
CA PHE A 2 3.99 -11.09 -4.66
C PHE A 2 5.12 -10.66 -3.72
N SER A 3 5.11 -11.16 -2.47
CA SER A 3 6.16 -10.91 -1.48
C SER A 3 7.52 -11.48 -1.90
N GLU A 4 7.53 -12.69 -2.45
CA GLU A 4 8.72 -13.33 -3.04
C GLU A 4 9.28 -12.51 -4.19
N TRP A 5 8.42 -12.10 -5.14
CA TRP A 5 8.87 -11.23 -6.24
C TRP A 5 9.44 -9.92 -5.72
N SER A 6 8.82 -9.31 -4.71
CA SER A 6 9.34 -8.08 -4.08
C SER A 6 10.72 -8.29 -3.44
N ASN A 7 10.90 -9.42 -2.76
CA ASN A 7 12.18 -9.80 -2.17
C ASN A 7 13.27 -9.97 -3.23
N ASP A 8 12.99 -10.74 -4.29
CA ASP A 8 13.95 -11.05 -5.35
C ASP A 8 14.35 -9.80 -6.15
N ASN A 9 13.46 -8.80 -6.21
CA ASN A 9 13.67 -7.55 -6.93
C ASN A 9 13.97 -6.36 -6.00
N MET A 10 14.27 -6.61 -4.72
CA MET A 10 14.38 -5.56 -3.70
C MET A 10 15.40 -4.46 -4.06
N ALA A 11 16.47 -4.82 -4.78
CA ALA A 11 17.52 -3.89 -5.24
C ALA A 11 17.15 -3.07 -6.50
N SER A 12 16.16 -3.51 -7.28
CA SER A 12 15.79 -2.91 -8.57
C SER A 12 14.47 -2.14 -8.50
N ILE A 13 13.59 -2.43 -7.54
CA ILE A 13 12.27 -1.80 -7.40
C ILE A 13 12.36 -0.27 -7.31
N TYR A 14 13.36 0.28 -6.63
CA TYR A 14 13.51 1.73 -6.52
C TYR A 14 13.87 2.41 -7.87
N LYS A 15 14.33 1.65 -8.87
CA LYS A 15 14.81 2.16 -10.17
C LYS A 15 13.78 2.04 -11.29
N ILE A 16 12.62 1.45 -11.02
CA ILE A 16 11.56 1.25 -12.03
C ILE A 16 10.39 2.20 -11.75
N ASP A 17 9.72 2.64 -12.81
CA ASP A 17 8.57 3.56 -12.71
C ASP A 17 7.22 2.85 -12.80
N SER A 18 7.23 1.54 -13.06
CA SER A 18 6.01 0.72 -13.13
C SER A 18 6.29 -0.73 -12.76
N LEU A 19 5.29 -1.38 -12.20
CA LEU A 19 5.25 -2.81 -11.93
C LEU A 19 4.62 -3.54 -13.12
N ASP A 20 5.28 -4.58 -13.64
CA ASP A 20 4.68 -5.50 -14.60
C ASP A 20 3.99 -6.63 -13.85
N MET A 21 2.67 -6.51 -13.70
CA MET A 21 1.83 -7.50 -13.00
C MET A 21 1.88 -8.87 -13.69
N GLY A 22 2.13 -8.90 -15.00
CA GLY A 22 2.32 -10.15 -15.74
C GLY A 22 3.63 -10.85 -15.40
N ALA A 23 4.70 -10.10 -15.12
CA ALA A 23 5.96 -10.66 -14.64
C ALA A 23 5.82 -11.15 -13.18
N ILE A 24 5.11 -10.39 -12.34
CA ILE A 24 4.87 -10.73 -10.93
C ILE A 24 4.04 -12.02 -10.80
N PHE A 25 2.98 -12.16 -11.60
CA PHE A 25 2.06 -13.30 -11.56
C PHE A 25 2.31 -14.29 -12.71
N SER A 26 3.56 -14.42 -13.16
CA SER A 26 3.94 -15.24 -14.31
C SER A 26 3.27 -16.63 -14.32
N GLY A 27 2.64 -16.98 -15.45
CA GLY A 27 1.95 -18.26 -15.64
C GLY A 27 0.52 -18.32 -15.06
N LYS A 28 -0.03 -17.20 -14.58
CA LYS A 28 -1.40 -17.13 -14.02
C LYS A 28 -2.27 -16.12 -14.74
N ASP A 29 -3.57 -16.16 -14.42
CA ASP A 29 -4.50 -15.10 -14.80
C ASP A 29 -4.19 -13.82 -14.00
N VAL A 30 -3.48 -12.90 -14.65
CA VAL A 30 -3.07 -11.60 -14.10
C VAL A 30 -4.26 -10.79 -13.58
N THR A 31 -5.42 -10.90 -14.21
CA THR A 31 -6.61 -10.14 -13.80
C THR A 31 -7.13 -10.68 -12.47
N ALA A 32 -7.29 -12.00 -12.38
CA ALA A 32 -7.74 -12.67 -11.15
C ALA A 32 -6.77 -12.43 -10.00
N GLU A 33 -5.45 -12.54 -10.24
CA GLU A 33 -4.43 -12.34 -9.22
C GLU A 33 -4.32 -10.89 -8.76
N THR A 34 -4.48 -9.92 -9.68
CA THR A 34 -4.57 -8.49 -9.31
C THR A 34 -5.77 -8.24 -8.39
N TYR A 35 -6.94 -8.83 -8.68
CA TYR A 35 -8.09 -8.74 -7.78
C TYR A 35 -7.84 -9.43 -6.44
N ASN A 36 -7.18 -10.59 -6.42
CA ASN A 36 -6.85 -11.28 -5.17
C ASN A 36 -5.88 -10.46 -4.30
N LEU A 37 -4.89 -9.81 -4.92
CA LEU A 37 -3.99 -8.90 -4.23
C LEU A 37 -4.74 -7.69 -3.67
N ALA A 38 -5.63 -7.09 -4.47
CA ALA A 38 -6.46 -5.97 -4.02
C ALA A 38 -7.37 -6.38 -2.85
N ARG A 39 -8.03 -7.54 -2.94
CA ARG A 39 -8.85 -8.10 -1.86
C ARG A 39 -8.05 -8.38 -0.61
N TYR A 40 -6.80 -8.83 -0.73
CA TYR A 40 -5.94 -9.03 0.43
C TYR A 40 -5.76 -7.72 1.22
N PHE A 41 -5.41 -6.62 0.54
CA PHE A 41 -5.23 -5.32 1.19
C PHE A 41 -6.54 -4.75 1.72
N MET A 42 -7.63 -4.86 0.96
CA MET A 42 -8.94 -4.35 1.38
C MET A 42 -9.55 -5.15 2.53
N LYS A 43 -9.35 -6.47 2.56
CA LYS A 43 -9.71 -7.30 3.70
C LYS A 43 -8.95 -6.88 4.94
N TYR A 44 -7.66 -6.59 4.80
CA TYR A 44 -6.84 -6.13 5.92
C TYR A 44 -7.28 -4.75 6.43
N LEU A 45 -7.69 -3.83 5.54
CA LEU A 45 -8.35 -2.58 5.95
C LEU A 45 -9.65 -2.86 6.70
N GLY A 46 -10.54 -3.71 6.14
CA GLY A 46 -11.81 -4.09 6.73
C GLY A 46 -11.69 -4.70 8.13
N CYS A 47 -10.77 -5.66 8.33
CA CYS A 47 -10.52 -6.25 9.63
C CYS A 47 -10.13 -5.21 10.68
N ARG A 48 -9.38 -4.18 10.29
CA ARG A 48 -8.93 -3.15 11.23
C ARG A 48 -10.00 -2.11 11.54
N ILE A 49 -10.92 -1.86 10.61
CA ILE A 49 -12.15 -1.09 10.88
C ILE A 49 -12.98 -1.83 11.94
N ASP A 50 -13.17 -3.13 11.75
CA ASP A 50 -13.90 -4.01 12.67
C ASP A 50 -13.22 -4.06 14.06
N ASP A 51 -11.90 -4.27 14.10
CA ASP A 51 -11.09 -4.22 15.34
C ASP A 51 -11.22 -2.88 16.08
N SER A 52 -11.53 -1.79 15.37
CA SER A 52 -11.73 -0.46 15.95
C SER A 52 -13.17 -0.23 16.44
N GLY A 53 -14.04 -1.25 16.38
CA GLY A 53 -15.44 -1.18 16.77
C GLY A 53 -16.32 -0.41 15.78
N LEU A 54 -15.84 -0.20 14.56
CA LEU A 54 -16.57 0.53 13.51
C LEU A 54 -17.21 -0.47 12.53
N GLN A 55 -18.34 -0.07 11.94
CA GLN A 55 -18.97 -0.88 10.91
C GLN A 55 -18.14 -0.85 9.62
N VAL A 56 -17.77 -2.05 9.13
CA VAL A 56 -17.09 -2.19 7.84
C VAL A 56 -18.02 -1.76 6.70
N PRO A 57 -17.57 -0.86 5.79
CA PRO A 57 -18.33 -0.49 4.61
C PRO A 57 -18.76 -1.71 3.78
N ASN A 58 -20.04 -1.80 3.44
CA ASN A 58 -20.63 -2.96 2.77
C ASN A 58 -19.96 -3.27 1.41
N GLU A 59 -19.43 -2.26 0.72
CA GLU A 59 -18.71 -2.49 -0.53
C GLU A 59 -17.36 -3.18 -0.35
N ILE A 60 -16.66 -2.95 0.78
CA ILE A 60 -15.44 -3.68 1.12
C ILE A 60 -15.78 -5.15 1.30
N VAL A 61 -16.86 -5.44 2.03
CA VAL A 61 -17.38 -6.81 2.24
C VAL A 61 -17.70 -7.46 0.89
N LYS A 62 -18.56 -6.83 0.07
CA LYS A 62 -18.93 -7.35 -1.25
C LYS A 62 -17.73 -7.58 -2.18
N PHE A 63 -16.75 -6.69 -2.16
CA PHE A 63 -15.54 -6.83 -2.96
C PHE A 63 -14.68 -8.00 -2.48
N CYS A 64 -14.52 -8.15 -1.17
CA CYS A 64 -13.81 -9.28 -0.56
C CYS A 64 -14.51 -10.63 -0.82
N ASP A 65 -15.83 -10.64 -0.93
CA ASP A 65 -16.65 -11.83 -1.23
C ASP A 65 -16.72 -12.18 -2.73
N GLY A 66 -15.79 -11.66 -3.53
CA GLY A 66 -15.66 -11.99 -4.95
C GLY A 66 -16.22 -10.94 -5.91
N GLY A 67 -16.72 -9.81 -5.40
CA GLY A 67 -17.05 -8.65 -6.23
C GLY A 67 -15.86 -8.18 -7.07
N THR A 68 -16.13 -7.58 -8.22
CA THR A 68 -15.11 -7.08 -9.17
C THR A 68 -15.01 -5.56 -9.20
N PHE A 69 -15.81 -4.86 -8.39
CA PHE A 69 -15.88 -3.41 -8.37
C PHE A 69 -16.08 -2.88 -6.95
N MET A 70 -15.35 -1.82 -6.61
CA MET A 70 -15.44 -1.11 -5.34
C MET A 70 -15.20 0.39 -5.59
N PRO A 71 -16.26 1.18 -5.85
CA PRO A 71 -16.13 2.55 -6.37
C PRO A 71 -15.38 3.52 -5.45
N HIS A 72 -15.43 3.26 -4.14
CA HIS A 72 -14.79 4.11 -3.12
C HIS A 72 -13.43 3.57 -2.68
N GLY A 73 -12.92 2.52 -3.33
CA GLY A 73 -11.60 1.97 -3.05
C GLY A 73 -10.48 2.65 -3.80
N GLU A 74 -9.28 2.61 -3.24
CA GLU A 74 -8.05 3.02 -3.92
C GLU A 74 -6.89 2.13 -3.52
N ILE A 75 -6.04 1.77 -4.48
CA ILE A 75 -4.74 1.14 -4.22
C ILE A 75 -3.68 1.84 -5.06
N ALA A 76 -2.59 2.27 -4.42
CA ALA A 76 -1.43 2.82 -5.10
C ALA A 76 -0.17 2.08 -4.67
N PHE A 77 0.68 1.71 -5.63
CA PHE A 77 2.00 1.18 -5.33
C PHE A 77 3.00 2.32 -5.26
N PHE A 78 3.93 2.28 -4.31
CA PHE A 78 4.92 3.32 -4.14
C PHE A 78 6.31 2.78 -3.80
N ARG A 79 7.32 3.60 -4.10
CA ARG A 79 8.70 3.46 -3.65
C ARG A 79 9.03 4.52 -2.61
N ASP A 80 9.88 4.18 -1.65
CA ASP A 80 10.29 5.08 -0.57
C ASP A 80 11.81 5.14 -0.50
N LYS A 81 12.36 6.35 -0.71
CA LYS A 81 13.79 6.60 -0.68
C LYS A 81 14.42 6.29 0.68
N ALA A 82 13.72 6.61 1.77
CA ALA A 82 14.23 6.37 3.12
C ALA A 82 14.34 4.86 3.40
N LEU A 83 13.34 4.10 2.94
CA LEU A 83 13.35 2.65 3.01
C LEU A 83 14.48 2.03 2.17
N ASN A 84 14.67 2.51 0.94
CA ASN A 84 15.75 2.04 0.09
C ASN A 84 17.13 2.27 0.74
N LEU A 85 17.34 3.46 1.30
CA LEU A 85 18.58 3.80 2.00
C LEU A 85 18.81 2.89 3.23
N TYR A 86 17.76 2.62 4.01
CA TYR A 86 17.83 1.70 5.15
C TYR A 86 18.23 0.28 4.73
N ILE A 87 17.66 -0.24 3.64
CA ILE A 87 18.01 -1.56 3.09
C ILE A 87 19.46 -1.59 2.60
N GLU A 88 19.91 -0.55 1.89
CA GLU A 88 21.29 -0.43 1.41
C GLU A 88 22.29 -0.40 2.56
N MET A 89 22.02 0.38 3.60
CA MET A 89 22.86 0.44 4.81
C MET A 89 22.91 -0.89 5.55
N SER A 90 21.77 -1.57 5.71
CA SER A 90 21.70 -2.88 6.36
C SER A 90 22.52 -3.93 5.62
N ARG A 91 22.41 -3.96 4.28
CA ARG A 91 23.22 -4.84 3.43
C ARG A 91 24.71 -4.54 3.52
N ALA A 92 25.10 -3.27 3.54
CA ALA A 92 26.50 -2.86 3.73
C ALA A 92 27.05 -3.35 5.07
N ALA A 93 26.21 -3.45 6.10
CA ALA A 93 26.53 -4.02 7.40
C ALA A 93 26.41 -5.56 7.46
N SER A 94 26.16 -6.25 6.33
CA SER A 94 25.90 -7.71 6.27
C SER A 94 24.70 -8.16 7.12
N ILE A 95 23.72 -7.28 7.31
CA ILE A 95 22.46 -7.59 7.99
C ILE A 95 21.41 -7.87 6.92
N ASP A 96 20.86 -9.09 6.95
CA ASP A 96 19.73 -9.44 6.10
C ASP A 96 18.44 -8.84 6.68
N VAL A 97 17.84 -7.94 5.91
CA VAL A 97 16.59 -7.25 6.29
C VAL A 97 15.55 -7.46 5.22
N PHE A 98 14.37 -7.89 5.66
CA PHE A 98 13.17 -7.90 4.83
C PHE A 98 12.09 -7.06 5.50
N PRO A 99 11.96 -5.77 5.14
CA PRO A 99 10.99 -4.90 5.76
C PRO A 99 9.57 -5.39 5.46
N LEU A 100 8.86 -5.79 6.52
CA LEU A 100 7.44 -6.06 6.48
C LEU A 100 6.78 -5.18 7.54
N THR A 101 6.16 -4.09 7.10
CA THR A 101 5.53 -3.15 8.03
C THR A 101 4.14 -2.77 7.54
N HIS A 102 3.27 -2.46 8.49
CA HIS A 102 1.96 -1.89 8.21
C HIS A 102 1.84 -0.61 9.03
N SER A 103 1.41 0.49 8.40
CA SER A 103 1.16 1.73 9.14
C SER A 103 -0.02 1.55 10.10
N ALA A 104 -0.25 2.53 10.99
CA ALA A 104 -1.57 2.66 11.62
C ALA A 104 -2.62 2.98 10.54
N ILE A 105 -3.89 2.68 10.84
CA ILE A 105 -4.99 3.32 10.09
C ILE A 105 -5.01 4.78 10.47
N SER A 106 -5.15 5.63 9.47
CA SER A 106 -5.45 7.03 9.65
C SER A 106 -6.59 7.41 8.71
N GLY A 107 -7.26 8.53 9.00
CA GLY A 107 -8.47 8.88 8.28
C GLY A 107 -9.32 9.91 9.01
N TRP A 108 -10.49 10.16 8.44
CA TRP A 108 -11.46 11.13 8.90
C TRP A 108 -12.79 10.45 9.21
N MET A 109 -13.38 10.84 10.34
CA MET A 109 -14.71 10.42 10.76
C MET A 109 -15.69 11.57 10.53
N SER A 110 -16.92 11.23 10.19
CA SER A 110 -18.02 12.20 10.12
C SER A 110 -18.38 12.67 11.53
N PRO A 111 -18.40 13.99 11.77
CA PRO A 111 -18.81 14.53 13.07
C PRO A 111 -20.30 14.30 13.36
N GLU A 112 -21.12 14.08 12.33
CA GLU A 112 -22.58 13.99 12.47
C GLU A 112 -23.06 12.60 12.90
N ASN A 113 -22.44 11.55 12.39
CA ASN A 113 -22.91 10.18 12.55
C ASN A 113 -21.81 9.19 12.98
N ASN A 114 -20.60 9.68 13.24
CA ASN A 114 -19.45 8.89 13.65
C ASN A 114 -19.16 7.72 12.68
N LEU A 115 -19.42 7.92 11.39
CA LEU A 115 -19.07 6.97 10.34
C LEU A 115 -17.76 7.37 9.68
N PRO A 116 -16.97 6.41 9.18
CA PRO A 116 -15.77 6.74 8.42
C PRO A 116 -16.15 7.52 7.15
N ILE A 117 -15.41 8.60 6.88
CA ILE A 117 -15.49 9.35 5.62
C ILE A 117 -14.34 8.95 4.70
N ASN A 118 -13.15 8.87 5.27
CA ASN A 118 -11.93 8.48 4.57
C ASN A 118 -11.08 7.65 5.52
N LEU A 119 -10.57 6.52 5.06
CA LEU A 119 -9.66 5.65 5.78
C LEU A 119 -8.57 5.23 4.82
N HIS A 120 -7.33 5.31 5.25
CA HIS A 120 -6.21 4.86 4.46
C HIS A 120 -5.14 4.22 5.33
N ARG A 121 -4.32 3.42 4.66
CA ARG A 121 -3.24 2.69 5.28
C ARG A 121 -2.16 2.38 4.27
N GLU A 122 -0.97 2.17 4.78
CA GLU A 122 0.16 1.73 3.99
C GLU A 122 0.67 0.38 4.48
N SER A 123 1.27 -0.37 3.57
CA SER A 123 2.01 -1.58 3.89
C SER A 123 3.27 -1.61 3.06
N VAL A 124 4.37 -2.00 3.68
CA VAL A 124 5.65 -2.18 3.02
C VAL A 124 5.97 -3.66 3.03
N ILE A 125 6.33 -4.20 1.86
CA ILE A 125 6.75 -5.57 1.66
C ILE A 125 8.07 -5.54 0.88
N GLY A 126 9.20 -5.79 1.56
CA GLY A 126 10.53 -5.58 0.98
C GLY A 126 10.81 -4.09 0.81
N ASN A 127 11.08 -3.67 -0.44
CA ASN A 127 11.28 -2.26 -0.82
C ASN A 127 10.06 -1.66 -1.56
N LEU A 128 8.93 -2.37 -1.53
CA LEU A 128 7.70 -1.98 -2.22
C LEU A 128 6.63 -1.58 -1.21
N GLY A 129 6.13 -0.36 -1.35
CA GLY A 129 5.00 0.15 -0.61
C GLY A 129 3.69 -0.05 -1.35
N VAL A 130 2.62 -0.26 -0.59
CA VAL A 130 1.24 -0.30 -1.06
C VAL A 130 0.41 0.58 -0.15
N MET A 131 -0.14 1.65 -0.71
CA MET A 131 -1.20 2.43 -0.09
C MET A 131 -2.52 1.82 -0.50
N TYR A 132 -3.45 1.71 0.44
CA TYR A 132 -4.82 1.31 0.15
C TYR A 132 -5.77 2.10 1.04
N ALA A 133 -6.85 2.57 0.42
CA ALA A 133 -7.78 3.48 1.04
C ALA A 133 -9.23 3.17 0.68
N TRP A 134 -10.12 3.69 1.50
CA TRP A 134 -11.54 3.73 1.28
C TRP A 134 -12.06 5.13 1.59
N ASN A 135 -12.83 5.72 0.68
CA ASN A 135 -13.33 7.09 0.82
C ASN A 135 -14.77 7.22 0.31
N SER A 136 -15.73 7.41 1.21
CA SER A 136 -17.17 7.51 0.88
C SER A 136 -17.54 8.70 0.00
N GLN A 137 -16.67 9.71 -0.08
CA GLN A 137 -16.89 10.89 -0.92
C GLN A 137 -16.27 10.73 -2.31
N GLN A 138 -15.44 9.72 -2.50
CA GLN A 138 -14.71 9.49 -3.74
C GLN A 138 -15.56 8.69 -4.72
N ASN A 139 -16.03 9.35 -5.78
CA ASN A 139 -16.84 8.69 -6.80
C ASN A 139 -15.97 8.31 -8.01
N VAL A 140 -15.10 7.31 -7.86
CA VAL A 140 -14.27 6.84 -8.98
C VAL A 140 -15.14 6.00 -9.90
N LYS A 141 -15.31 6.46 -11.15
CA LYS A 141 -16.00 5.68 -12.20
C LYS A 141 -15.08 4.66 -12.89
N ALA A 142 -13.78 4.77 -12.70
CA ALA A 142 -12.77 3.86 -13.23
C ALA A 142 -12.42 2.75 -12.22
N ASP A 143 -11.86 1.64 -12.71
CA ASP A 143 -11.41 0.54 -11.84
C ASP A 143 -10.22 1.01 -10.98
N PRO A 144 -10.36 1.08 -9.65
CA PRO A 144 -9.30 1.60 -8.78
C PRO A 144 -8.16 0.60 -8.56
N PHE A 145 -8.28 -0.62 -9.07
CA PHE A 145 -7.29 -1.68 -8.89
C PHE A 145 -6.45 -1.93 -10.14
N TYR A 146 -6.55 -1.03 -11.13
CA TYR A 146 -5.70 -0.99 -12.32
C TYR A 146 -5.57 -2.37 -12.97
N ARG A 147 -6.57 -2.77 -13.78
CA ARG A 147 -6.51 -3.99 -14.65
C ARG A 147 -5.34 -4.00 -15.64
N ASN A 148 -4.54 -2.94 -15.65
CA ASN A 148 -3.45 -2.77 -16.58
C ASN A 148 -2.31 -3.70 -16.17
N ARG A 149 -1.77 -4.41 -17.16
CA ARG A 149 -0.56 -5.23 -17.00
C ARG A 149 0.62 -4.44 -16.43
N LYS A 150 0.62 -3.13 -16.61
CA LYS A 150 1.57 -2.19 -16.00
C LYS A 150 0.86 -1.24 -15.06
N THR A 151 1.29 -1.24 -13.79
CA THR A 151 0.79 -0.31 -12.76
C THR A 151 1.88 0.68 -12.41
N THR A 152 1.56 1.97 -12.35
CA THR A 152 2.51 3.03 -12.00
C THR A 152 3.05 2.82 -10.59
N LEU A 153 4.35 3.03 -10.42
CA LEU A 153 5.00 3.07 -9.12
C LEU A 153 5.26 4.54 -8.74
N HIS A 154 4.55 5.03 -7.74
CA HIS A 154 4.65 6.41 -7.28
C HIS A 154 5.84 6.60 -6.34
N GLU A 155 6.39 7.82 -6.22
CA GLU A 155 7.19 8.15 -5.03
C GLU A 155 6.25 8.30 -3.84
N ARG A 156 6.63 7.82 -2.66
CA ARG A 156 5.79 7.91 -1.45
C ARG A 156 5.34 9.35 -1.15
N LYS A 157 6.23 10.32 -1.35
CA LYS A 157 5.95 11.75 -1.14
C LYS A 157 4.89 12.32 -2.09
N ASP A 158 4.62 11.64 -3.20
CA ASP A 158 3.65 12.08 -4.22
C ASP A 158 2.28 11.41 -4.01
N LEU A 159 2.15 10.53 -3.01
CA LEU A 159 0.85 9.97 -2.63
C LEU A 159 -0.02 11.01 -1.93
N PRO A 160 -1.36 10.91 -2.07
CA PRO A 160 -2.27 11.75 -1.30
C PRO A 160 -2.01 11.59 0.20
N LEU A 161 -2.03 12.72 0.93
CA LEU A 161 -1.71 12.90 2.36
C LEU A 161 -0.20 13.08 2.70
N PRO A 162 0.48 14.07 2.07
CA PRO A 162 1.90 14.37 2.33
C PRO A 162 2.20 14.72 3.80
N GLU A 163 1.23 15.26 4.52
CA GLU A 163 1.29 15.60 5.95
C GLU A 163 1.55 14.39 6.87
N GLN A 164 1.31 13.16 6.41
CA GLN A 164 1.71 11.93 7.12
C GLN A 164 3.14 11.48 6.80
N TYR A 165 3.72 12.06 5.74
CA TYR A 165 5.03 11.72 5.21
C TYR A 165 6.06 12.82 5.49
N GLU A 166 5.63 14.01 5.94
CA GLU A 166 6.47 15.03 6.56
C GLU A 166 6.98 14.54 7.92
N ARG A 167 7.98 13.65 7.89
CA ARG A 167 8.82 13.43 9.06
C ARG A 167 9.62 14.71 9.32
N SER A 168 9.61 15.19 10.56
CA SER A 168 10.47 16.31 10.99
C SER A 168 11.89 16.14 10.44
N PRO A 169 12.54 17.21 9.93
CA PRO A 169 13.93 17.21 9.49
C PRO A 169 14.93 16.59 10.49
N ASP A 170 14.55 16.49 11.77
CA ASP A 170 15.38 15.95 12.84
C ASP A 170 15.48 14.42 12.83
N TYR A 171 14.57 13.68 12.17
CA TYR A 171 14.61 12.21 12.14
C TYR A 171 15.85 11.65 11.40
N LEU A 172 16.36 12.38 10.40
CA LEU A 172 17.60 12.00 9.68
C LEU A 172 18.87 12.34 10.47
N LYS A 173 18.79 13.24 11.47
CA LYS A 173 19.92 13.53 12.36
C LYS A 173 20.14 12.40 13.36
N GLU A 174 19.07 11.79 13.86
CA GLU A 174 19.14 10.66 14.78
C GLU A 174 19.81 9.43 14.14
N TYR A 175 19.51 9.14 12.87
CA TYR A 175 20.17 8.03 12.15
C TYR A 175 21.67 8.28 11.87
N ARG A 176 22.10 9.53 11.73
CA ARG A 176 23.53 9.87 11.56
C ARG A 176 24.34 9.77 12.86
N GLN A 177 23.69 9.67 14.01
CA GLN A 177 24.36 9.52 15.30
C GLN A 177 24.54 8.06 15.74
N ILE A 178 23.95 7.11 15.00
CA ILE A 178 23.97 5.67 15.32
C ILE A 178 24.99 4.92 14.42
N VAL A 179 25.64 5.59 13.47
CA VAL A 179 26.72 5.04 12.62
C VAL A 179 28.07 5.60 13.02
#